data_AF-A0A3N7J2T8-F1
#
_entry.id   AF-A0A3N7J2T8-F1
#
_cell.length_a   1.000
_cell.length_b   1.000
_cell.length_c   1.000
_cell.angle_alpha   90.00
_cell.angle_beta   90.00
_cell.angle_gamma   90.00
#
_symmetry.space_group_name_H-M   'P 1'
#
loop_
_entity.id
_entity.type
_entity.pdbx_description
1 polymer ?
#
loop_
_entity_poly.entity_id
_entity_poly.type
_entity_poly.pdbx_seq_one_letter_code
_entity_poly.pdbx_strand_id
1 'polypeptide(L)'
;MNPMQPLFSLLTQTERERDQAWAEAQAAAQAHQTAAAQVEQLLAYRREYENRWSNQFRTEGRIELVHCYRGFMDRLTQAVEQQERVAAYAQTQMERTRAKLTEEELRVASVRKLIERRQQELRLSADRQEQKQTDEFGSRMAWGANGSPFGLGLPRAA
;
A
#
# COMPACT_ATOMS: atom_id res chain seq x y z
N MET A 1 29.66 11.23 4.75
CA MET A 1 28.21 11.16 4.46
C MET A 1 27.72 9.76 4.82
N ASN A 2 26.66 9.62 5.60
CA ASN A 2 26.17 8.29 6.02
C ASN A 2 25.53 7.58 4.81
N PRO A 3 26.05 6.42 4.35
CA PRO A 3 25.55 5.73 3.16
C PRO A 3 24.10 5.25 3.27
N MET A 4 23.54 5.23 4.48
CA MET A 4 22.15 4.85 4.74
C MET A 4 21.15 6.00 4.58
N GLN A 5 21.60 7.25 4.69
CA GLN A 5 20.72 8.42 4.74
C GLN A 5 19.82 8.55 3.49
N PRO A 6 20.33 8.38 2.25
CA PRO A 6 19.48 8.44 1.05
C PRO A 6 18.44 7.32 1.02
N LEU A 7 18.76 6.12 1.51
CA LEU A 7 17.83 4.99 1.54
C LEU A 7 16.70 5.22 2.53
N PHE A 8 16.99 5.80 3.69
CA PHE A 8 15.95 6.17 4.65
C PHE A 8 15.06 7.30 4.13
N SER A 9 15.62 8.30 3.44
CA SER A 9 14.81 9.33 2.78
C SER A 9 13.90 8.73 1.70
N LEU A 10 14.41 7.78 0.90
CA LEU A 10 13.60 7.06 -0.08
C LEU A 10 12.49 6.25 0.60
N LEU A 11 12.77 5.56 1.70
CA LEU A 11 11.75 4.83 2.46
C LEU A 11 10.63 5.76 2.92
N THR A 12 10.98 6.87 3.57
CA THR A 12 10.00 7.88 4.01
C THR A 12 9.16 8.41 2.86
N GLN A 13 9.77 8.64 1.69
CA GLN A 13 9.04 9.05 0.50
C GLN A 13 8.04 7.97 0.06
N THR A 14 8.49 6.73 -0.11
CA THR A 14 7.63 5.63 -0.57
C THR A 14 6.52 5.29 0.42
N GLU A 15 6.75 5.44 1.73
CA GLU A 15 5.71 5.26 2.74
C GLU A 15 4.63 6.34 2.63
N ARG A 16 5.01 7.60 2.36
CA ARG A 16 4.05 8.68 2.09
C ARG A 16 3.25 8.44 0.82
N GLU A 17 3.90 7.98 -0.25
CA GLU A 17 3.24 7.66 -1.53
C GLU A 17 2.22 6.51 -1.36
N ARG A 18 2.58 5.46 -0.61
CA ARG A 18 1.65 4.39 -0.21
C ARG A 18 0.48 4.92 0.61
N ASP A 19 0.72 5.78 1.60
CA ASP A 19 -0.34 6.32 2.46
C ASP A 19 -1.32 7.19 1.66
N GLN A 20 -0.82 7.94 0.67
CA GLN A 20 -1.66 8.67 -0.28
C GLN A 20 -2.49 7.71 -1.15
N ALA A 21 -1.87 6.68 -1.72
CA ALA A 21 -2.58 5.67 -2.51
C ALA A 21 -3.64 4.93 -1.68
N TRP A 22 -3.38 4.70 -0.38
CA TRP A 22 -4.35 4.10 0.53
C TRP A 22 -5.56 5.00 0.75
N ALA A 23 -5.34 6.30 0.99
CA ALA A 23 -6.43 7.27 1.13
C ALA A 23 -7.26 7.38 -0.17
N GLU A 24 -6.62 7.40 -1.33
CA GLU A 24 -7.27 7.39 -2.65
C GLU A 24 -8.11 6.13 -2.86
N ALA A 25 -7.57 4.95 -2.53
CA ALA A 25 -8.28 3.67 -2.63
C ALA A 25 -9.50 3.62 -1.72
N GLN A 26 -9.37 4.11 -0.48
CA GLN A 26 -10.48 4.16 0.47
C GLN A 26 -11.59 5.10 0.00
N ALA A 27 -11.25 6.28 -0.50
CA ALA A 27 -12.22 7.23 -1.03
C ALA A 27 -12.94 6.67 -2.27
N ALA A 28 -12.22 6.01 -3.19
CA ALA A 28 -12.81 5.39 -4.37
C ALA A 28 -13.73 4.22 -4.02
N ALA A 29 -13.37 3.40 -3.02
CA ALA A 29 -14.22 2.31 -2.52
C ALA A 29 -15.52 2.84 -1.92
N GLN A 30 -15.45 3.90 -1.10
CA GLN A 30 -16.64 4.56 -0.57
C GLN A 30 -17.53 5.13 -1.66
N ALA A 31 -16.95 5.82 -2.66
CA ALA A 31 -17.69 6.36 -3.78
C ALA A 31 -18.42 5.26 -4.58
N HIS A 32 -17.76 4.12 -4.83
CA HIS A 32 -18.39 2.98 -5.48
C HIS A 32 -19.53 2.41 -4.65
N GLN A 33 -19.33 2.21 -3.35
CA GLN A 33 -20.37 1.70 -2.45
C GLN A 33 -21.60 2.62 -2.42
N THR A 34 -21.40 3.94 -2.32
CA THR A 34 -22.49 4.91 -2.36
C THR A 34 -23.21 4.88 -3.71
N ALA A 35 -22.48 4.83 -4.83
CA ALA A 35 -23.08 4.80 -6.15
C ALA A 35 -23.91 3.52 -6.38
N ALA A 36 -23.41 2.36 -5.93
CA ALA A 36 -24.12 1.09 -5.99
C ALA A 36 -25.38 1.08 -5.13
N ALA A 37 -25.32 1.61 -3.91
CA ALA A 37 -26.48 1.74 -3.04
C ALA A 37 -27.57 2.65 -3.66
N GLN A 38 -27.19 3.72 -4.36
CA GLN A 38 -28.14 4.58 -5.07
C GLN A 38 -28.84 3.85 -6.23
N VAL A 39 -28.13 2.99 -6.98
CA VAL A 39 -28.77 2.13 -8.00
C VAL A 39 -29.80 1.22 -7.35
N GLU A 40 -29.43 0.55 -6.27
CA GLU A 40 -30.32 -0.37 -5.56
C GLU A 40 -31.57 0.34 -5.03
N GLN A 41 -31.42 1.53 -4.46
CA GLN A 41 -32.52 2.37 -3.99
C GLN A 41 -33.47 2.76 -5.13
N LEU A 42 -32.96 3.17 -6.30
CA LEU A 42 -33.80 3.51 -7.45
C LEU A 42 -34.55 2.29 -7.98
N LEU A 43 -33.89 1.13 -8.04
CA LEU A 43 -34.53 -0.12 -8.46
C LEU A 43 -35.60 -0.59 -7.47
N ALA A 44 -35.35 -0.46 -6.16
CA ALA A 44 -36.33 -0.77 -5.13
C ALA A 44 -37.55 0.15 -5.24
N TYR A 45 -37.31 1.46 -5.35
CA TYR A 45 -38.36 2.45 -5.53
C TYR A 45 -39.18 2.19 -6.80
N ARG A 46 -38.54 1.81 -7.90
CA ARG A 46 -39.20 1.41 -9.14
C ARG A 46 -40.18 0.25 -8.92
N ARG A 47 -39.73 -0.83 -8.28
CA ARG A 47 -40.58 -2.00 -7.98
C ARG A 47 -41.77 -1.63 -7.09
N GLU A 48 -41.53 -0.85 -6.04
CA GLU A 48 -42.59 -0.38 -5.14
C GLU A 48 -43.62 0.49 -5.88
N TYR A 49 -43.16 1.33 -6.80
CA TYR A 49 -44.02 2.19 -7.59
C TYR A 49 -44.85 1.39 -8.60
N GLU A 50 -44.24 0.45 -9.32
CA GLU A 50 -44.91 -0.49 -10.23
C GLU A 50 -46.00 -1.31 -9.50
N ASN A 51 -45.68 -1.85 -8.30
CA ASN A 51 -46.63 -2.61 -7.49
C ASN A 51 -47.82 -1.77 -7.03
N ARG A 52 -47.58 -0.58 -6.47
CA ARG A 52 -48.65 0.34 -6.07
C ARG A 52 -49.57 0.67 -7.24
N TRP A 53 -48.98 0.93 -8.40
CA TRP A 53 -49.74 1.30 -9.59
C TRP A 53 -50.58 0.15 -10.16
N SER A 54 -50.04 -1.08 -10.19
CA SER A 54 -50.79 -2.27 -10.60
C SER A 54 -52.03 -2.50 -9.74
N ASN A 55 -51.97 -2.15 -8.46
CA ASN A 55 -53.08 -2.31 -7.53
C ASN A 55 -54.15 -1.23 -7.73
N GLN A 56 -53.74 0.00 -8.06
CA GLN A 56 -54.63 1.15 -8.26
C GLN A 56 -55.36 1.11 -9.62
N PHE A 57 -54.73 0.54 -10.65
CA PHE A 57 -55.34 0.30 -11.96
C PHE A 57 -56.54 -0.66 -11.92
N ARG A 58 -56.59 -1.55 -10.93
CA ARG A 58 -57.73 -2.46 -10.73
C ARG A 58 -58.98 -1.72 -10.24
N THR A 59 -58.84 -0.49 -9.74
CA THR A 59 -59.89 0.21 -9.00
C THR A 59 -60.38 1.48 -9.73
N GLU A 60 -59.50 2.24 -10.40
CA GLU A 60 -59.88 3.49 -11.08
C GLU A 60 -59.20 3.63 -12.46
N GLY A 61 -59.97 3.48 -13.54
CA GLY A 61 -59.48 3.59 -14.92
C GLY A 61 -59.57 5.01 -15.48
N ARG A 62 -58.61 5.90 -15.18
CA ARG A 62 -58.51 7.22 -15.84
C ARG A 62 -57.29 7.27 -16.78
N ILE A 63 -57.51 7.61 -18.05
CA ILE A 63 -56.47 7.64 -19.10
C ILE A 63 -55.35 8.66 -18.80
N GLU A 64 -55.66 9.81 -18.23
CA GLU A 64 -54.66 10.83 -17.85
C GLU A 64 -53.63 10.31 -16.84
N LEU A 65 -54.07 9.44 -15.94
CA LEU A 65 -53.20 8.79 -14.96
C LEU A 65 -52.21 7.82 -15.63
N VAL A 66 -52.59 7.17 -16.74
CA VAL A 66 -51.68 6.31 -17.53
C VAL A 66 -50.51 7.11 -18.08
N HIS A 67 -50.78 8.28 -18.66
CA HIS A 67 -49.76 9.12 -19.28
C HIS A 67 -48.77 9.64 -18.25
N CYS A 68 -49.26 10.10 -17.10
CA CYS A 68 -48.41 10.55 -16.00
C CYS A 68 -47.50 9.42 -15.48
N TYR A 69 -48.06 8.23 -15.27
CA TYR A 69 -47.30 7.04 -14.87
C TYR A 69 -46.18 6.73 -15.86
N ARG A 70 -46.50 6.64 -17.16
CA ARG A 70 -45.53 6.29 -18.19
C ARG A 70 -44.39 7.31 -18.27
N GLY A 71 -44.72 8.60 -18.28
CA GLY A 71 -43.70 9.66 -18.30
C GLY A 71 -42.82 9.71 -17.04
N PHE A 72 -43.35 9.32 -15.88
CA PHE A 72 -42.53 9.16 -14.67
C PHE A 72 -41.62 7.92 -14.76
N MET A 73 -42.16 6.78 -15.19
CA MET A 73 -41.39 5.54 -15.36
C MET A 73 -40.25 5.67 -16.37
N ASP A 74 -40.47 6.41 -17.45
CA ASP A 74 -39.43 6.69 -18.45
C ASP A 74 -38.28 7.50 -17.81
N ARG A 75 -38.60 8.53 -17.02
CA ARG A 75 -37.60 9.32 -16.27
C ARG A 75 -36.87 8.50 -15.21
N LEU A 76 -37.59 7.64 -14.48
CA LEU A 76 -36.98 6.77 -13.48
C LEU A 76 -36.04 5.75 -14.12
N THR A 77 -36.41 5.21 -15.28
CA THR A 77 -35.55 4.31 -16.06
C THR A 77 -34.27 5.02 -16.51
N GLN A 78 -34.39 6.23 -17.06
CA GLN A 78 -33.23 7.05 -17.43
C GLN A 78 -32.32 7.36 -16.24
N ALA A 79 -32.89 7.65 -15.06
CA ALA A 79 -32.14 7.90 -13.85
C ALA A 79 -31.38 6.66 -13.37
N VAL A 80 -32.01 5.47 -13.42
CA VAL A 80 -31.34 4.19 -13.11
C VAL A 80 -30.17 3.97 -14.07
N GLU A 81 -30.37 4.08 -15.38
CA GLU A 81 -29.30 3.91 -16.36
C GLU A 81 -28.14 4.89 -16.17
N GLN A 82 -28.46 6.14 -15.82
CA GLN A 82 -27.44 7.14 -15.49
C GLN A 82 -26.66 6.72 -14.25
N GLN A 83 -27.35 6.28 -13.19
CA GLN A 83 -26.73 5.89 -11.94
C GLN A 83 -25.89 4.61 -12.07
N GLU A 84 -26.32 3.66 -12.91
CA GLU A 84 -25.55 2.46 -13.24
C GLU A 84 -24.24 2.82 -13.94
N ARG A 85 -24.24 3.78 -14.88
CA ARG A 85 -23.02 4.29 -15.50
C ARG A 85 -22.07 4.93 -14.48
N VAL A 86 -22.60 5.69 -13.53
CA VAL A 86 -21.81 6.28 -12.43
C VAL A 86 -21.21 5.18 -11.55
N ALA A 87 -21.99 4.16 -11.19
CA ALA A 87 -21.52 3.04 -10.39
C ALA A 87 -20.42 2.24 -11.09
N ALA A 88 -20.56 1.98 -12.40
CA ALA A 88 -19.55 1.30 -13.21
C ALA A 88 -18.25 2.11 -13.33
N TYR A 89 -18.37 3.43 -13.50
CA TYR A 89 -17.21 4.31 -13.48
C TYR A 89 -16.51 4.29 -12.12
N ALA A 90 -17.27 4.41 -11.03
CA ALA A 90 -16.73 4.37 -9.67
C ALA A 90 -16.06 3.02 -9.35
N GLN A 91 -16.62 1.90 -9.83
CA GLN A 91 -16.01 0.59 -9.74
C GLN A 91 -14.65 0.55 -10.45
N THR A 92 -14.60 1.03 -11.69
CA THR A 92 -13.35 1.08 -12.46
C THR A 92 -12.29 1.93 -11.75
N GLN A 93 -12.68 3.06 -11.15
CA GLN A 93 -11.76 3.89 -10.38
C GLN A 93 -11.27 3.20 -9.10
N MET A 94 -12.16 2.52 -8.37
CA MET A 94 -11.80 1.71 -7.19
C MET A 94 -10.79 0.61 -7.55
N GLU A 95 -11.01 -0.11 -8.66
CA GLU A 95 -10.09 -1.16 -9.11
C GLU A 95 -8.71 -0.59 -9.47
N ARG A 96 -8.68 0.57 -10.14
CA ARG A 96 -7.43 1.27 -10.49
C ARG A 96 -6.66 1.73 -9.27
N THR A 97 -7.32 2.40 -8.31
CA THR A 97 -6.66 2.90 -7.10
C THR A 97 -6.19 1.76 -6.20
N ARG A 98 -6.95 0.65 -6.15
CA ARG A 98 -6.52 -0.57 -5.47
C ARG A 98 -5.25 -1.17 -6.09
N ALA A 99 -5.18 -1.25 -7.41
CA ALA A 99 -3.98 -1.74 -8.10
C ALA A 99 -2.75 -0.85 -7.80
N LYS A 100 -2.93 0.47 -7.84
CA LYS A 100 -1.89 1.44 -7.48
C LYS A 100 -1.42 1.27 -6.03
N LEU A 101 -2.35 1.09 -5.08
CA LEU A 101 -2.00 0.83 -3.68
C LEU A 101 -1.11 -0.42 -3.55
N THR A 102 -1.46 -1.51 -4.23
CA THR A 102 -0.65 -2.74 -4.21
C THR A 102 0.76 -2.53 -4.79
N GLU A 103 0.89 -1.71 -5.83
CA GLU A 103 2.19 -1.35 -6.39
C GLU A 103 3.05 -0.55 -5.39
N GLU A 104 2.46 0.44 -4.72
CA GLU A 104 3.17 1.24 -3.71
C GLU A 104 3.54 0.41 -2.47
N GLU A 105 2.69 -0.51 -2.03
CA GLU A 105 3.00 -1.47 -0.96
C GLU A 105 4.20 -2.35 -1.32
N LEU A 106 4.23 -2.87 -2.56
CA LEU A 106 5.36 -3.64 -3.08
C LEU A 106 6.64 -2.81 -3.13
N ARG A 107 6.54 -1.54 -3.53
CA ARG A 107 7.68 -0.61 -3.58
C ARG A 107 8.25 -0.35 -2.18
N VAL A 108 7.40 -0.09 -1.18
CA VAL A 108 7.82 0.04 0.22
C VAL A 108 8.52 -1.22 0.71
N ALA A 109 7.95 -2.40 0.45
CA ALA A 109 8.56 -3.68 0.84
C ALA A 109 9.94 -3.87 0.20
N SER A 110 10.08 -3.51 -1.07
CA SER A 110 11.34 -3.61 -1.83
C SER A 110 12.42 -2.67 -1.26
N VAL A 111 12.06 -1.42 -0.93
CA VAL A 111 12.98 -0.45 -0.33
C VAL A 111 13.42 -0.90 1.08
N ARG A 112 12.49 -1.44 1.88
CA ARG A 112 12.82 -2.03 3.20
C ARG A 112 13.81 -3.17 3.06
N LYS A 113 13.63 -4.06 2.07
CA LYS A 113 14.57 -5.16 1.82
C LYS A 113 15.95 -4.66 1.39
N LEU A 114 16.00 -3.61 0.56
CA LEU A 114 17.26 -2.98 0.16
C LEU A 114 18.01 -2.39 1.36
N ILE A 115 17.30 -1.70 2.26
CA ILE A 115 17.87 -1.16 3.51
C ILE A 115 18.45 -2.28 4.37
N GLU A 116 17.69 -3.36 4.59
CA GLU A 116 18.13 -4.51 5.37
C GLU A 116 19.43 -5.10 4.81
N ARG A 117 19.47 -5.36 3.50
CA ARG A 117 20.67 -5.85 2.82
C ARG A 117 21.85 -4.90 3.00
N ARG A 118 21.63 -3.59 2.84
CA ARG A 118 22.70 -2.59 2.97
C ARG A 118 23.26 -2.53 4.39
N GLN A 119 22.41 -2.65 5.40
CA GLN A 119 22.83 -2.73 6.80
C GLN A 119 23.66 -3.99 7.07
N GLN A 120 23.27 -5.14 6.52
CA GLN A 120 24.04 -6.38 6.63
C GLN A 120 25.43 -6.25 5.99
N GLU A 121 25.52 -5.68 4.79
CA GLU A 121 26.79 -5.43 4.10
C GLU A 121 27.72 -4.52 4.91
N LEU A 122 27.17 -3.46 5.50
CA LEU A 122 27.94 -2.53 6.34
C LEU A 122 28.46 -3.19 7.62
N ARG A 123 27.63 -4.01 8.29
CA ARG A 123 28.06 -4.80 9.46
C ARG A 123 29.20 -5.75 9.10
N LEU A 124 29.03 -6.55 8.05
CA LEU A 124 30.07 -7.46 7.58
C LEU A 124 31.36 -6.76 7.16
N SER A 125 31.29 -5.51 6.68
CA SER A 125 32.46 -4.71 6.37
C SER A 125 33.15 -4.20 7.64
N ALA A 126 32.39 -3.78 8.64
CA ALA A 126 32.91 -3.31 9.92
C ALA A 126 33.59 -4.46 10.68
N ASP A 127 32.94 -5.62 10.78
CA ASP A 127 33.49 -6.80 11.45
C ASP A 127 34.83 -7.23 10.83
N ARG A 128 34.94 -7.20 9.50
CA ARG A 128 36.18 -7.49 8.77
C ARG A 128 37.28 -6.45 9.03
N GLN A 129 36.92 -5.18 9.20
CA GLN A 129 37.88 -4.12 9.52
C GLN A 129 38.36 -4.21 10.98
N GLU A 130 37.48 -4.57 11.91
CA GLU A 130 37.79 -4.79 13.31
C GLU A 130 38.74 -5.98 13.47
N GLN A 131 38.40 -7.12 12.86
CA GLN A 131 39.25 -8.33 12.90
C GLN A 131 40.66 -8.06 12.39
N LYS A 132 40.80 -7.36 11.25
CA LYS A 132 42.13 -6.98 10.71
C LYS A 132 42.93 -6.12 11.69
N GLN A 133 42.29 -5.14 12.33
CA GLN A 133 42.95 -4.29 13.32
C GLN A 133 43.40 -5.09 14.55
N THR A 134 42.58 -6.04 15.01
CA THR A 134 42.93 -6.95 16.11
C THR A 134 44.12 -7.84 15.73
N ASP A 135 44.11 -8.44 14.54
CA ASP A 135 45.19 -9.30 14.05
C ASP A 135 46.52 -8.52 13.91
N GLU A 136 46.47 -7.29 13.38
CA GLU A 136 47.64 -6.42 13.28
C GLU A 136 48.21 -6.03 14.64
N PHE A 137 47.36 -5.77 15.63
CA PHE A 137 47.79 -5.46 16.99
C PHE A 137 48.42 -6.68 17.67
N GLY A 138 47.79 -7.85 17.54
CA GLY A 138 48.31 -9.12 18.06
C GLY A 138 49.67 -9.49 17.43
N SER A 139 49.80 -9.32 16.11
CA SER A 139 51.07 -9.49 15.41
C SER A 139 52.12 -8.51 15.95
N ARG A 140 51.85 -7.21 16.02
CA ARG A 140 52.81 -6.23 16.56
C ARG A 140 53.27 -6.56 17.99
N MET A 141 52.37 -7.02 18.86
CA MET A 141 52.75 -7.45 20.22
C MET A 141 53.60 -8.73 20.22
N ALA A 142 53.27 -9.71 19.39
CA ALA A 142 54.05 -10.95 19.27
C ALA A 142 55.46 -10.70 18.72
N TRP A 143 55.60 -9.82 17.72
CA TRP A 143 56.89 -9.43 17.16
C TRP A 143 57.73 -8.60 18.14
N GLY A 144 57.10 -7.74 18.94
CA GLY A 144 57.77 -7.01 20.03
C GLY A 144 58.27 -7.92 21.16
N ALA A 145 57.53 -8.98 21.49
CA ALA A 145 57.92 -9.95 22.50
C ALA A 145 59.05 -10.89 22.05
N ASN A 146 59.09 -11.25 20.77
CA ASN A 146 60.11 -12.17 20.21
C ASN A 146 61.41 -11.47 19.76
N GLY A 147 61.47 -10.14 19.84
CA GLY A 147 62.61 -9.31 19.46
C GLY A 147 63.66 -9.06 20.55
N SER A 148 63.65 -9.79 21.68
CA SER A 148 64.72 -9.70 22.69
C SER A 148 65.86 -10.68 22.36
N PRO A 149 67.07 -10.21 21.96
CA PRO A 149 68.17 -11.08 21.57
C PRO A 149 69.18 -11.33 22.72
N PHE A 150 68.77 -11.22 23.99
CA PHE A 150 69.68 -11.43 25.12
C PHE A 150 69.46 -12.78 25.80
N GLY A 151 69.92 -13.83 25.11
CA GLY A 151 70.42 -15.01 25.76
C GLY A 151 71.89 -14.79 26.14
N LEU A 152 72.21 -14.76 27.42
CA LEU A 152 73.58 -14.95 27.91
C LEU A 152 73.56 -15.67 29.26
N GLY A 153 73.74 -16.99 29.16
CA GLY A 153 74.56 -17.80 30.07
C GLY A 153 74.25 -17.78 31.56
N LEU A 154 73.53 -18.79 32.02
CA LEU A 154 73.87 -19.41 33.30
C LEU A 154 75.27 -20.06 33.18
N PRO A 155 76.10 -19.98 34.22
CA PRO A 155 76.60 -21.23 34.78
C PRO A 155 76.46 -21.33 36.30
N ARG A 156 76.50 -22.60 36.72
CA ARG A 156 76.31 -23.23 38.03
C ARG A 156 77.38 -22.89 39.08
N ALA A 157 77.03 -23.26 40.33
CA ALA A 157 77.85 -23.56 41.52
C ALA A 157 78.20 -22.35 42.42
N ALA A 158 78.17 -22.47 43.75
CA ALA A 158 78.15 -23.62 44.66
C ALA A 158 77.26 -23.35 45.88
#